data_AF-A0A2D4YF70-F1
#
_entry.id   AF-A0A2D4YF70-F1
#
_cell.length_a   1.000
_cell.length_b   1.000
_cell.length_c   1.000
_cell.angle_alpha   90.00
_cell.angle_beta   90.00
_cell.angle_gamma   90.00
#
_symmetry.space_group_name_H-M   'P 1'
#
loop_
_entity.id
_entity.type
_entity.pdbx_description
1 polymer ?
#
loop_
_entity_poly.entity_id
_entity_poly.type
_entity_poly.pdbx_seq_one_letter_code
_entity_poly.pdbx_strand_id
1 'polypeptide(L)'
;MNNAENQILNWLMIGISQSPNSLNESFYFDKKEEKFFSIVVTDYFMLDDNLNLAKNTTTSYSEQNQNKLVTLIKRIDKEDKDILFVPRLTHKERRDVLSEFLSSIDNPKEKEKIESLYLKTDDELTHFDKRFEIESSQKIVNEWNEFKDRILLSKAESFLNLNAINLNNASIMDFDNEGGITIDLTKDDNGNEIVDEKRWWEFWK
;
A
#
# COMPACT_ATOMS: atom_id res chain seq x y z
N MET A 1 -8.76 -12.75 -20.96
CA MET A 1 -8.85 -11.52 -20.17
C MET A 1 -8.51 -10.35 -21.05
N ASN A 2 -9.29 -9.28 -20.97
CA ASN A 2 -8.96 -8.02 -21.64
C ASN A 2 -7.79 -7.33 -20.90
N ASN A 3 -7.13 -6.37 -21.53
CA ASN A 3 -5.95 -5.69 -20.94
C ASN A 3 -6.29 -4.98 -19.61
N ALA A 4 -7.51 -4.43 -19.48
CA ALA A 4 -7.93 -3.69 -18.30
C ALA A 4 -8.17 -4.59 -17.08
N GLU A 5 -8.78 -5.76 -17.27
CA GLU A 5 -8.95 -6.78 -16.22
C GLU A 5 -7.59 -7.21 -15.66
N ASN A 6 -6.62 -7.47 -16.54
CA ASN A 6 -5.27 -7.82 -16.14
C ASN A 6 -4.59 -6.69 -15.36
N GLN A 7 -4.79 -5.44 -15.77
CA GLN A 7 -4.27 -4.28 -15.04
C GLN A 7 -4.85 -4.18 -13.62
N ILE A 8 -6.15 -4.39 -13.47
CA ILE A 8 -6.81 -4.38 -12.14
C ILE A 8 -6.29 -5.53 -11.28
N LEU A 9 -6.16 -6.74 -11.83
CA LEU A 9 -5.65 -7.88 -11.08
C LEU A 9 -4.19 -7.66 -10.65
N ASN A 10 -3.34 -7.15 -11.54
CA ASN A 10 -1.97 -6.80 -11.20
C ASN A 10 -1.91 -5.73 -10.11
N TRP A 11 -2.76 -4.70 -10.20
CA TRP A 11 -2.86 -3.64 -9.19
C TRP A 11 -3.29 -4.20 -7.82
N LEU A 12 -4.27 -5.11 -7.80
CA LEU A 12 -4.68 -5.81 -6.57
C LEU A 12 -3.55 -6.67 -6.00
N MET A 13 -2.84 -7.42 -6.84
CA MET A 13 -1.71 -8.25 -6.41
C MET A 13 -0.60 -7.39 -5.79
N ILE A 14 -0.32 -6.21 -6.35
CA ILE A 14 0.60 -5.22 -5.77
C ILE A 14 0.10 -4.82 -4.38
N GLY A 15 -1.14 -4.37 -4.24
CA GLY A 15 -1.72 -3.97 -2.94
C GLY A 15 -1.70 -5.08 -1.89
N ILE A 16 -2.07 -6.31 -2.27
CA ILE A 16 -2.11 -7.48 -1.38
C ILE A 16 -0.70 -7.88 -0.91
N SER A 17 0.31 -7.73 -1.77
CA SER A 17 1.71 -8.09 -1.48
C SER A 17 2.45 -7.04 -0.65
N GLN A 18 1.90 -5.84 -0.44
CA GLN A 18 2.47 -4.82 0.45
C GLN A 18 2.59 -5.33 1.89
N SER A 19 3.70 -4.99 2.55
CA SER A 19 3.93 -5.38 3.96
C SER A 19 2.72 -5.02 4.83
N PRO A 20 2.26 -5.90 5.74
CA PRO A 20 1.11 -5.61 6.59
C PRO A 20 1.35 -4.34 7.43
N ASN A 21 2.60 -4.08 7.81
CA ASN A 21 3.02 -2.91 8.58
C ASN A 21 3.46 -1.73 7.68
N SER A 22 3.30 -1.81 6.36
CA SER A 22 3.64 -0.70 5.44
C SER A 22 2.73 0.48 5.72
N LEU A 23 3.31 1.61 6.12
CA LEU A 23 2.57 2.86 6.23
C LEU A 23 2.50 3.60 4.90
N ASN A 24 3.24 3.18 3.87
CA ASN A 24 3.44 4.01 2.67
C ASN A 24 2.16 4.25 1.88
N GLU A 25 1.37 3.21 1.63
CA GLU A 25 0.23 3.29 0.71
C GLU A 25 -0.83 2.26 1.08
N SER A 26 -2.10 2.68 1.11
CA SER A 26 -3.26 1.83 1.39
C SER A 26 -4.17 1.75 0.17
N PHE A 27 -4.70 0.56 -0.10
CA PHE A 27 -5.41 0.23 -1.33
C PHE A 27 -6.89 -0.02 -1.02
N TYR A 28 -7.77 0.53 -1.85
CA TYR A 28 -9.21 0.53 -1.63
C TYR A 28 -10.02 0.32 -2.92
N PHE A 29 -11.29 0.00 -2.75
CA PHE A 29 -12.31 0.03 -3.80
C PHE A 29 -13.53 0.83 -3.33
N ASP A 30 -13.96 1.81 -4.12
CA ASP A 30 -15.18 2.57 -3.89
C ASP A 30 -16.35 1.95 -4.68
N LYS A 31 -17.32 1.39 -3.96
CA LYS A 31 -18.52 0.78 -4.55
C LYS A 31 -19.40 1.78 -5.30
N LYS A 32 -19.43 3.05 -4.88
CA LYS A 32 -20.30 4.06 -5.52
C LYS A 32 -19.80 4.45 -6.91
N GLU A 33 -18.48 4.50 -7.04
CA GLU A 33 -17.79 4.93 -8.26
C GLU A 33 -17.30 3.76 -9.12
N GLU A 34 -17.40 2.53 -8.61
CA GLU A 34 -16.81 1.32 -9.18
C GLU A 34 -15.31 1.51 -9.49
N LYS A 35 -14.57 2.13 -8.55
CA LYS A 35 -13.16 2.50 -8.76
C LYS A 35 -12.24 1.96 -7.69
N PHE A 36 -11.15 1.33 -8.14
CA PHE A 36 -9.98 1.05 -7.32
C PHE A 36 -9.17 2.33 -7.16
N PHE A 37 -8.63 2.57 -5.98
CA PHE A 37 -7.76 3.72 -5.71
C PHE A 37 -6.85 3.41 -4.53
N SER A 38 -5.76 4.14 -4.43
CA SER A 38 -4.88 4.11 -3.26
C SER A 38 -4.76 5.49 -2.65
N ILE A 39 -4.41 5.50 -1.36
CA ILE A 39 -4.04 6.71 -0.62
C ILE A 39 -2.62 6.48 -0.11
N VAL A 40 -1.73 7.39 -0.49
CA VAL A 40 -0.34 7.40 -0.02
C VAL A 40 -0.31 8.15 1.30
N VAL A 41 0.56 7.77 2.25
CA VAL A 41 0.63 8.43 3.57
C VAL A 41 0.91 9.92 3.46
N THR A 42 1.69 10.31 2.46
CA THR A 42 2.00 11.71 2.20
C THR A 42 0.76 12.52 1.86
N ASP A 43 -0.28 11.92 1.26
CA ASP A 43 -1.53 12.62 0.96
C ASP A 43 -2.21 13.17 2.22
N TYR A 44 -2.00 12.55 3.39
CA TYR A 44 -2.51 13.11 4.66
C TYR A 44 -1.81 14.40 5.07
N PHE A 45 -0.57 14.63 4.62
CA PHE A 45 0.17 15.85 4.97
C PHE A 45 -0.30 17.10 4.22
N MET A 46 -1.24 16.99 3.28
CA MET A 46 -1.91 18.17 2.71
C MET A 46 -3.13 18.63 3.53
N LEU A 47 -3.46 17.91 4.60
CA LEU A 47 -4.68 18.09 5.39
C LEU A 47 -4.40 18.64 6.78
N ASP A 48 -5.36 19.41 7.30
CA ASP A 48 -5.44 19.84 8.69
C ASP A 48 -6.04 18.75 9.60
N ASP A 49 -6.07 19.00 10.91
CA ASP A 49 -6.68 18.11 11.90
C ASP A 49 -8.17 17.78 11.66
N ASN A 50 -8.87 18.59 10.85
CA ASN A 50 -10.27 18.40 10.47
C ASN A 50 -10.42 17.79 9.07
N LEU A 51 -9.32 17.27 8.51
CA LEU A 51 -9.22 16.69 7.17
C LEU A 51 -9.57 17.66 6.03
N ASN A 52 -9.45 18.97 6.24
CA ASN A 52 -9.56 19.97 5.18
C ASN A 52 -8.18 20.30 4.62
N LEU A 53 -8.10 20.90 3.44
CA LEU A 53 -6.83 21.36 2.88
C LEU A 53 -6.17 22.37 3.83
N ALA A 54 -4.97 22.04 4.31
CA ALA A 54 -4.21 22.90 5.19
C ALA A 54 -3.60 24.08 4.41
N LYS A 55 -3.73 25.29 4.95
CA LYS A 55 -3.35 26.54 4.25
C LYS A 55 -1.83 26.78 4.21
N ASN A 56 -1.07 26.08 5.05
CA ASN A 56 0.40 26.04 5.01
C ASN A 56 0.93 25.00 4.00
N THR A 57 0.07 24.31 3.25
CA THR A 57 0.47 23.30 2.29
C THR A 57 0.23 23.75 0.86
N THR A 58 1.09 23.27 -0.05
CA THR A 58 0.89 23.38 -1.49
C THR A 58 1.11 22.00 -2.11
N THR A 59 0.38 21.70 -3.18
CA THR A 59 0.50 20.40 -3.85
C THR A 59 0.48 20.53 -5.37
N SER A 60 1.12 19.58 -6.06
CA SER A 60 1.09 19.45 -7.52
C SER A 60 -0.23 18.87 -8.05
N TYR A 61 -1.09 18.30 -7.19
CA TYR A 61 -2.39 17.80 -7.61
C TYR A 61 -3.25 18.93 -8.18
N SER A 62 -4.02 18.64 -9.23
CA SER A 62 -5.06 19.56 -9.70
C SER A 62 -6.12 19.77 -8.62
N GLU A 63 -6.79 20.92 -8.61
CA GLU A 63 -7.87 21.21 -7.64
C GLU A 63 -8.95 20.11 -7.63
N GLN A 64 -9.26 19.55 -8.80
CA GLN A 64 -10.18 18.42 -8.92
C GLN A 64 -9.66 17.17 -8.20
N ASN A 65 -8.38 16.81 -8.39
CA ASN A 65 -7.78 15.64 -7.75
C ASN A 65 -7.62 15.84 -6.24
N GLN A 66 -7.24 17.04 -5.80
CA GLN A 66 -7.20 17.41 -4.38
C GLN A 66 -8.57 17.21 -3.72
N ASN A 67 -9.63 17.79 -4.29
CA ASN A 67 -10.98 17.67 -3.75
C ASN A 67 -11.45 16.20 -3.70
N LYS A 68 -11.06 15.40 -4.69
CA LYS A 68 -11.38 13.98 -4.73
C LYS A 68 -10.64 13.18 -3.65
N LEU A 69 -9.34 13.39 -3.49
CA LEU A 69 -8.53 12.78 -2.43
C LEU A 69 -9.06 13.15 -1.04
N VAL A 70 -9.30 14.43 -0.78
CA VAL A 70 -9.91 14.92 0.47
C VAL A 70 -11.23 14.20 0.75
N THR A 71 -12.07 14.06 -0.27
CA THR A 71 -13.36 13.37 -0.14
C THR A 71 -13.18 11.89 0.21
N LEU A 72 -12.26 11.20 -0.45
CA LEU A 72 -11.97 9.79 -0.19
C LEU A 72 -11.39 9.59 1.22
N ILE A 73 -10.43 10.42 1.63
CA ILE A 73 -9.83 10.39 2.97
C ILE A 73 -10.89 10.61 4.04
N LYS A 74 -11.76 11.63 3.90
CA LYS A 74 -12.87 11.86 4.84
C LYS A 74 -13.86 10.69 4.90
N ARG A 75 -14.07 9.97 3.81
CA ARG A 75 -14.93 8.78 3.79
C ARG A 75 -14.28 7.60 4.49
N ILE A 76 -12.97 7.42 4.32
CA ILE A 76 -12.18 6.41 5.02
C ILE A 76 -12.21 6.66 6.54
N ASP A 77 -11.93 7.90 6.96
CA ASP A 77 -11.94 8.31 8.38
C ASP A 77 -13.30 8.07 9.06
N LYS A 78 -14.39 8.26 8.30
CA LYS A 78 -15.77 8.02 8.76
C LYS A 78 -16.22 6.56 8.66
N GLU A 79 -15.32 5.63 8.33
CA GLU A 79 -15.63 4.21 8.13
C GLU A 79 -16.78 3.98 7.13
N ASP A 80 -16.79 4.70 6.00
CA ASP A 80 -17.80 4.53 4.95
C ASP A 80 -17.80 3.08 4.43
N LYS A 81 -18.92 2.37 4.62
CA LYS A 81 -19.10 0.95 4.24
C LYS A 81 -19.01 0.69 2.74
N ASP A 82 -19.13 1.73 1.92
CA ASP A 82 -18.95 1.65 0.48
C ASP A 82 -17.48 1.78 0.05
N ILE A 83 -16.58 2.13 0.97
CA ILE A 83 -15.14 2.04 0.77
C ILE A 83 -14.63 0.71 1.33
N LEU A 84 -14.18 -0.16 0.44
CA LEU A 84 -13.63 -1.45 0.81
C LEU A 84 -12.11 -1.39 0.85
N PHE A 85 -11.53 -1.75 1.99
CA PHE A 85 -10.08 -1.94 2.11
C PHE A 85 -9.64 -3.23 1.40
N VAL A 86 -8.60 -3.15 0.58
CA VAL A 86 -7.96 -4.33 -0.04
C VAL A 86 -7.03 -4.98 0.99
N PRO A 87 -7.31 -6.23 1.43
CA PRO A 87 -6.55 -6.85 2.50
C PRO A 87 -5.13 -7.20 2.05
N ARG A 88 -4.16 -6.96 2.93
CA ARG A 88 -2.77 -7.39 2.75
C ARG A 88 -2.56 -8.79 3.29
N LEU A 89 -1.56 -9.51 2.77
CA LEU A 89 -1.09 -10.73 3.41
C LEU A 89 -0.52 -10.42 4.79
N THR A 90 -1.05 -11.07 5.82
CA THR A 90 -0.55 -11.02 7.19
C THR A 90 0.85 -11.65 7.29
N HIS A 91 1.57 -11.34 8.37
CA HIS A 91 2.87 -11.98 8.68
C HIS A 91 2.77 -13.51 8.69
N LYS A 92 1.68 -14.03 9.25
CA LYS A 92 1.42 -15.47 9.28
C LYS A 92 1.24 -16.01 7.86
N GLU A 93 0.34 -15.42 7.06
CA GLU A 93 0.09 -15.89 5.69
C GLU A 93 1.36 -15.85 4.84
N ARG A 94 2.20 -14.82 4.98
CA ARG A 94 3.49 -14.73 4.28
C ARG A 94 4.42 -15.89 4.64
N ARG A 95 4.52 -16.22 5.93
CA ARG A 95 5.33 -17.37 6.40
C ARG A 95 4.76 -18.69 5.92
N ASP A 96 3.44 -18.84 5.93
CA ASP A 96 2.75 -20.05 5.47
C ASP A 96 3.01 -20.26 3.96
N VAL A 97 2.88 -19.21 3.15
CA VAL A 97 3.17 -19.22 1.71
C VAL A 97 4.62 -19.61 1.43
N LEU A 98 5.58 -19.01 2.16
CA LEU A 98 6.99 -19.36 2.00
C LEU A 98 7.27 -20.80 2.42
N SER A 99 6.69 -21.25 3.53
CA SER A 99 6.85 -22.62 4.02
C SER A 99 6.30 -23.65 3.04
N GLU A 100 5.15 -23.35 2.43
CA GLU A 100 4.55 -24.17 1.37
C GLU A 100 5.47 -24.23 0.15
N PHE A 101 6.00 -23.10 -0.31
CA PHE A 101 6.97 -23.09 -1.41
C PHE A 101 8.22 -23.93 -1.10
N LEU A 102 8.81 -23.76 0.09
CA LEU A 102 9.99 -24.52 0.53
C LEU A 102 9.74 -26.03 0.64
N SER A 103 8.50 -26.46 0.83
CA SER A 103 8.15 -27.88 0.79
C SER A 103 8.27 -28.49 -0.62
N SER A 104 8.21 -27.65 -1.66
CA SER A 104 8.37 -28.05 -3.07
C SER A 104 9.82 -28.07 -3.56
N ILE A 105 10.77 -27.54 -2.79
CA ILE A 105 12.20 -27.55 -3.15
C ILE A 105 12.84 -28.87 -2.74
N ASP A 106 13.30 -29.63 -3.74
CA ASP A 106 13.97 -30.93 -3.52
C ASP A 106 15.39 -30.79 -2.93
N ASN A 107 16.06 -29.64 -3.14
CA ASN A 107 17.44 -29.43 -2.67
C ASN A 107 17.48 -29.07 -1.17
N PRO A 108 17.94 -29.97 -0.29
CA PRO A 108 17.88 -29.75 1.16
C PRO A 108 18.81 -28.63 1.64
N LYS A 109 19.94 -28.40 0.97
CA LYS A 109 20.88 -27.32 1.35
C LYS A 109 20.31 -25.95 1.04
N GLU A 110 19.65 -25.83 -0.12
CA GLU A 110 19.01 -24.59 -0.54
C GLU A 110 17.81 -24.28 0.34
N LYS A 111 17.00 -25.30 0.64
CA LYS A 111 15.90 -25.21 1.59
C LYS A 111 16.37 -24.73 2.97
N GLU A 112 17.38 -25.37 3.55
CA GLU A 112 17.91 -25.00 4.88
C GLU A 112 18.45 -23.56 4.88
N LYS A 113 19.13 -23.14 3.81
CA LYS A 113 19.63 -21.77 3.64
C LYS A 113 18.47 -20.77 3.66
N ILE A 114 17.43 -20.97 2.85
CA ILE A 114 16.28 -20.07 2.79
C ILE A 114 15.51 -20.09 4.12
N GLU A 115 15.24 -21.26 4.71
CA GLU A 115 14.60 -21.35 6.03
C GLU A 115 15.34 -20.53 7.09
N SER A 116 16.68 -20.58 7.10
CA SER A 116 17.49 -19.82 8.04
C SER A 116 17.41 -18.30 7.87
N LEU A 117 17.22 -17.82 6.65
CA LEU A 117 17.22 -16.39 6.31
C LEU A 117 15.86 -15.73 6.55
N TYR A 118 14.78 -16.49 6.40
CA TYR A 118 13.42 -15.93 6.35
C TYR A 118 12.44 -16.47 7.40
N LEU A 119 12.66 -17.67 7.94
CA LEU A 119 11.73 -18.30 8.89
C LEU A 119 12.29 -18.39 10.31
N LYS A 120 13.62 -18.35 10.47
CA LYS A 120 14.29 -18.47 11.79
C LYS A 120 14.68 -17.12 12.40
N THR A 121 14.63 -16.04 11.63
CA THR A 121 14.77 -14.68 12.15
C THR A 121 13.40 -14.21 12.62
N ASP A 122 13.31 -13.73 13.86
CA ASP A 122 12.08 -13.14 14.43
C ASP A 122 11.78 -11.75 13.81
N ASP A 123 12.27 -11.52 12.60
CA ASP A 123 12.19 -10.24 11.92
C ASP A 123 10.82 -10.12 11.26
N GLU A 124 9.90 -9.45 11.97
CA GLU A 124 8.60 -9.03 11.43
C GLU A 124 8.74 -8.12 10.18
N LEU A 125 9.95 -7.68 9.83
CA LEU A 125 10.22 -6.98 8.59
C LEU A 125 10.40 -7.91 7.39
N THR A 126 10.11 -9.21 7.52
CA THR A 126 10.15 -10.22 6.44
C THR A 126 9.54 -9.68 5.14
N HIS A 127 10.41 -9.13 4.32
CA HIS A 127 10.06 -8.61 3.02
C HIS A 127 9.78 -9.81 2.13
N PHE A 128 8.57 -9.85 1.56
CA PHE A 128 8.09 -10.96 0.75
C PHE A 128 9.04 -11.35 -0.40
N ASP A 129 9.90 -10.42 -0.85
CA ASP A 129 10.79 -10.62 -2.00
C ASP A 129 12.28 -10.27 -1.81
N LYS A 130 12.66 -9.43 -0.84
CA LYS A 130 13.85 -8.56 -0.97
C LYS A 130 15.23 -9.23 -0.94
N ARG A 131 15.30 -10.56 -0.82
CA ARG A 131 16.59 -11.29 -0.83
C ARG A 131 16.60 -12.56 -1.68
N PHE A 132 15.44 -13.01 -2.18
CA PHE A 132 15.32 -14.33 -2.78
C PHE A 132 16.05 -14.38 -4.13
N GLU A 133 15.92 -13.27 -4.86
CA GLU A 133 16.55 -13.02 -6.16
C GLU A 133 18.08 -12.98 -6.10
N ILE A 134 18.63 -12.60 -4.95
CA ILE A 134 20.09 -12.47 -4.75
C ILE A 134 20.66 -13.78 -4.19
N GLU A 135 19.91 -14.47 -3.34
CA GLU A 135 20.40 -15.60 -2.57
C GLU A 135 20.08 -16.96 -3.21
N SER A 136 19.20 -17.02 -4.20
CA SER A 136 18.78 -18.27 -4.84
C SER A 136 19.16 -18.34 -6.33
N SER A 137 19.16 -19.54 -6.89
CA SER A 137 19.33 -19.70 -8.35
C SER A 137 18.16 -19.07 -9.13
N GLN A 138 18.41 -18.57 -10.35
CA GLN A 138 17.36 -17.97 -11.19
C GLN A 138 16.16 -18.90 -11.40
N LYS A 139 16.40 -20.22 -11.50
CA LYS A 139 15.33 -21.22 -11.60
C LYS A 139 14.38 -21.15 -10.41
N ILE A 140 14.93 -21.14 -9.20
CA ILE A 140 14.17 -21.09 -7.94
C ILE A 140 13.46 -19.75 -7.78
N VAL A 141 14.09 -18.66 -8.22
CA VAL A 141 13.46 -17.33 -8.24
C VAL A 141 12.24 -17.30 -9.16
N ASN A 142 12.34 -17.90 -10.34
CA ASN A 142 11.21 -17.99 -11.27
C ASN A 142 10.09 -18.88 -10.70
N GLU A 143 10.43 -20.04 -10.14
CA GLU A 143 9.46 -20.93 -9.48
C GLU A 143 8.78 -20.24 -8.29
N TRP A 144 9.52 -19.44 -7.51
CA TRP A 144 8.97 -18.63 -6.43
C TRP A 144 7.99 -17.59 -6.96
N ASN A 145 8.36 -16.83 -7.99
CA ASN A 145 7.51 -15.80 -8.56
C ASN A 145 6.21 -16.39 -9.14
N GLU A 146 6.28 -17.50 -9.88
CA GLU A 146 5.10 -18.20 -10.39
C GLU A 146 4.19 -18.70 -9.26
N PHE A 147 4.78 -19.28 -8.21
CA PHE A 147 4.04 -19.77 -7.04
C PHE A 147 3.34 -18.62 -6.31
N LYS A 148 4.07 -17.54 -6.06
CA LYS A 148 3.61 -16.32 -5.40
C LYS A 148 2.46 -15.66 -6.18
N ASP A 149 2.63 -15.49 -7.48
CA ASP A 149 1.63 -14.85 -8.33
C ASP A 149 0.30 -15.62 -8.31
N ARG A 150 0.36 -16.96 -8.30
CA ARG A 150 -0.84 -17.80 -8.17
C ARG A 150 -1.56 -17.56 -6.84
N ILE A 151 -0.84 -17.44 -5.73
CA ILE A 151 -1.42 -17.18 -4.40
C ILE A 151 -2.04 -15.77 -4.35
N LEU A 152 -1.31 -14.77 -4.84
CA LEU A 152 -1.79 -13.38 -4.87
C LEU A 152 -3.01 -13.23 -5.78
N LEU A 153 -3.02 -13.88 -6.94
CA LEU A 153 -4.16 -13.91 -7.84
C LEU A 153 -5.38 -14.54 -7.18
N SER A 154 -5.22 -15.70 -6.53
CA SER A 154 -6.30 -16.35 -5.78
C SER A 154 -6.88 -15.46 -4.68
N LYS A 155 -6.04 -14.68 -3.99
CA LYS A 155 -6.48 -13.68 -3.00
C LYS A 155 -7.22 -12.51 -3.64
N ALA A 156 -6.75 -12.01 -4.78
CA ALA A 156 -7.41 -10.96 -5.53
C ALA A 156 -8.80 -11.41 -6.02
N GLU A 157 -8.90 -12.60 -6.63
CA GLU A 157 -10.16 -13.20 -7.06
C GLU A 157 -11.12 -13.41 -5.88
N SER A 158 -10.61 -13.87 -4.73
CA SER A 158 -11.41 -14.01 -3.52
C SER A 158 -11.96 -12.68 -3.03
N PHE A 159 -11.14 -11.62 -3.02
CA PHE A 159 -11.59 -10.27 -2.65
C PHE A 159 -12.70 -9.77 -3.59
N LEU A 160 -12.53 -9.93 -4.90
CA LEU A 160 -13.53 -9.53 -5.90
C LEU A 160 -14.85 -10.30 -5.69
N ASN A 161 -14.78 -11.62 -5.53
CA ASN A 161 -15.95 -12.49 -5.38
C ASN A 161 -16.70 -12.23 -4.08
N LEU A 162 -16.00 -12.10 -2.95
CA LEU A 162 -16.60 -11.82 -1.63
C LEU A 162 -17.34 -10.48 -1.60
N ASN A 163 -16.90 -9.52 -2.41
CA ASN A 163 -17.46 -8.18 -2.47
C ASN A 163 -18.36 -7.95 -3.69
N ALA A 164 -18.62 -8.98 -4.50
CA ALA A 164 -19.41 -8.93 -5.72
C ALA A 164 -18.95 -7.83 -6.71
N ILE A 165 -17.64 -7.64 -6.85
CA ILE A 165 -17.06 -6.61 -7.73
C ILE A 165 -17.01 -7.14 -9.16
N ASN A 166 -17.63 -6.41 -10.09
CA ASN A 166 -17.60 -6.75 -11.53
C ASN A 166 -16.49 -5.97 -12.25
N LEU A 167 -15.46 -6.68 -12.71
CA LEU A 167 -14.33 -6.08 -13.42
C LEU A 167 -14.70 -5.42 -14.76
N ASN A 168 -15.84 -5.75 -15.36
CA ASN A 168 -16.29 -5.11 -16.60
C ASN A 168 -16.72 -3.65 -16.40
N ASN A 169 -17.11 -3.30 -15.18
CA ASN A 169 -17.54 -1.95 -14.82
C ASN A 169 -16.46 -1.21 -14.03
N ALA A 170 -15.58 -1.96 -13.38
CA ALA A 170 -14.57 -1.39 -12.51
C ALA A 170 -13.41 -0.75 -13.31
N SER A 171 -12.81 0.28 -12.72
CA SER A 171 -11.61 0.91 -13.25
C SER A 171 -10.64 1.32 -12.14
N ILE A 172 -9.40 1.61 -12.49
CA ILE A 172 -8.44 2.20 -11.56
C ILE A 172 -8.58 3.73 -11.65
N MET A 173 -8.70 4.38 -10.51
CA MET A 173 -8.65 5.82 -10.40
C MET A 173 -7.22 6.28 -10.58
N ASP A 174 -6.99 7.06 -11.64
CA ASP A 174 -5.72 7.71 -11.89
C ASP A 174 -5.79 9.16 -11.39
N PHE A 175 -4.79 9.57 -10.62
CA PHE A 175 -4.61 10.96 -10.23
C PHE A 175 -3.49 11.51 -11.10
N ASP A 176 -3.86 12.30 -12.11
CA ASP A 176 -2.89 12.87 -13.06
C ASP A 176 -1.69 13.53 -12.33
N ASN A 177 -0.49 13.07 -12.68
CA ASN A 177 0.84 13.48 -12.20
C ASN A 177 1.32 12.89 -10.86
N GLU A 178 2.64 12.77 -10.71
CA GLU A 178 3.27 12.48 -9.42
C GLU A 178 2.89 13.56 -8.39
N GLY A 179 2.18 13.14 -7.34
CA GLY A 179 1.77 13.99 -6.24
C GLY A 179 2.97 14.46 -5.42
N GLY A 180 3.21 15.76 -5.41
CA GLY A 180 4.17 16.44 -4.56
C GLY A 180 3.43 17.31 -3.55
N ILE A 181 3.87 17.29 -2.29
CA ILE A 181 3.32 18.12 -1.22
C ILE A 181 4.48 18.90 -0.60
N THR A 182 4.33 20.22 -0.53
CA THR A 182 5.28 21.13 0.13
C THR A 182 4.58 21.78 1.31
N ILE A 183 5.21 21.72 2.49
CA ILE A 183 4.68 22.24 3.74
C ILE A 183 5.54 23.43 4.17
N ASP A 184 4.90 24.56 4.43
CA ASP A 184 5.53 25.75 5.00
C ASP A 184 5.56 25.64 6.54
N LEU A 185 6.71 25.24 7.08
CA LEU A 185 6.90 25.05 8.52
C LEU A 185 6.95 26.36 9.32
N THR A 186 6.91 27.54 8.67
CA THR A 186 6.79 28.82 9.39
C THR A 186 5.34 29.19 9.68
N LYS A 187 4.37 28.42 9.17
CA LYS A 187 2.94 28.71 9.32
C LYS A 187 2.18 27.54 9.95
N ASP A 188 1.16 27.86 10.74
CA ASP A 188 0.17 26.88 11.20
C ASP A 188 -0.77 26.44 10.06
N ASP A 189 -1.60 25.43 10.29
CA ASP A 189 -2.52 24.89 9.27
C ASP A 189 -3.57 25.91 8.79
N ASN A 190 -3.77 26.99 9.55
CA ASN A 190 -4.63 28.11 9.18
C ASN A 190 -3.91 29.18 8.33
N GLY A 191 -2.61 29.01 8.10
CA GLY A 191 -1.75 29.92 7.35
C GLY A 191 -1.26 31.11 8.17
N ASN A 192 -1.42 31.11 9.50
CA ASN A 192 -0.87 32.14 10.36
C ASN A 192 0.61 31.86 10.63
N GLU A 193 1.44 32.90 10.66
CA GLU A 193 2.84 32.76 11.06
C GLU A 193 2.92 32.19 12.49
N ILE A 194 3.76 31.17 12.66
CA ILE A 194 4.10 30.64 13.97
C ILE A 194 5.01 31.68 14.63
N VAL A 195 4.41 32.51 15.49
CA VAL A 195 5.16 33.46 16.31
C VAL A 195 5.99 32.64 17.28
N ASP A 196 7.30 32.67 17.07
CA ASP A 196 8.35 31.96 17.79
C ASP A 196 8.33 32.30 19.30
N GLU A 197 7.39 31.75 20.07
CA GLU A 197 7.45 31.79 21.53
C GLU A 197 8.36 30.66 22.02
N LYS A 198 9.66 30.95 21.92
CA LYS A 198 10.83 30.18 22.39
C LYS A 198 11.23 29.01 21.52
N ARG A 199 12.37 29.25 20.87
CA ARG A 199 13.22 28.22 20.30
C ARG A 199 13.63 27.22 21.38
N TRP A 200 13.54 25.93 21.11
CA TRP A 200 13.84 24.85 22.08
C TRP A 200 15.23 24.93 22.73
N TRP A 201 16.19 25.63 22.13
CA TRP A 201 17.52 25.88 22.70
C TRP A 201 17.57 27.03 23.72
N GLU A 202 16.52 27.84 23.85
CA GLU A 202 16.45 28.93 24.83
C GLU A 202 16.10 28.44 26.24
N PHE A 203 15.78 27.16 26.43
CA PHE A 203 15.62 26.52 27.75
C PHE A 203 16.93 26.38 28.53
N TRP A 204 18.07 26.50 27.86
CA TRP A 204 19.40 26.31 28.46
C TRP A 204 20.12 27.63 28.79
N LYS A 205 19.40 28.76 28.83
CA LYS A 205 19.92 30.07 29.24
C LYS A 205 19.45 30.48 30.63
#